data_AF-A0A1C5FUB8-F1
#
_entry.id   AF-A0A1C5FUB8-F1
#
_cell.length_a   1.000
_cell.length_b   1.000
_cell.length_c   1.000
_cell.angle_alpha   90.00
_cell.angle_beta   90.00
_cell.angle_gamma   90.00
#
_symmetry.space_group_name_H-M   'P 1'
#
loop_
_entity.id
_entity.type
_entity.pdbx_description
1 polymer ?
#
loop_
_entity_poly.entity_id
_entity_poly.type
_entity_poly.pdbx_seq_one_letter_code
_entity_poly.pdbx_strand_id
1 'polypeptide(L)' 'MSEQRRLRLRLEISREAARLFWEQGVAATSVDQIAATVGLSTRTIWRHFRSK' A
#
# COMPACT_ATOMS: atom_id res chain seq x y z
N MET A 1 0.38 -3.79 18.45
CA MET A 1 1.26 -3.16 17.43
C MET A 1 1.71 -1.82 17.98
N SER A 2 3.01 -1.57 18.12
CA SER A 2 3.46 -0.23 18.51
C SER A 2 3.10 0.79 17.42
N GLU A 3 2.82 2.02 17.82
CA GLU A 3 2.47 3.11 16.90
C GLU A 3 3.53 3.31 15.82
N GLN A 4 4.81 3.17 16.18
CA GLN A 4 5.95 3.20 15.26
C GLN A 4 5.90 2.10 14.19
N ARG A 5 5.43 0.89 14.53
CA ARG A 5 5.27 -0.20 13.56
C ARG A 5 4.18 0.15 12.54
N ARG A 6 3.08 0.77 12.98
CA ARG A 6 1.97 1.21 12.12
C ARG A 6 2.39 2.31 11.16
N LEU A 7 3.18 3.27 11.62
CA LEU A 7 3.70 4.37 10.79
C LEU A 7 4.69 3.86 9.73
N ARG A 8 5.61 2.97 10.11
CA ARG A 8 6.54 2.33 9.15
C ARG A 8 5.81 1.59 8.04
N LEU A 9 4.84 0.76 8.41
CA LEU A 9 4.00 0.03 7.45
C LEU A 9 3.25 0.98 6.50
N ARG A 10 2.68 2.06 7.04
CA ARG A 10 1.98 3.06 6.22
C ARG A 10 2.92 3.70 5.19
N LEU A 11 4.14 4.06 5.59
CA LEU A 11 5.14 4.65 4.69
C LEU A 11 5.59 3.69 3.60
N GLU A 12 5.82 2.42 3.96
CA GLU A 12 6.19 1.36 3.01
C GLU A 12 5.10 1.17 1.95
N ILE A 13 3.84 1.03 2.38
CA ILE A 13 2.69 0.92 1.46
C ILE A 13 2.61 2.14 0.53
N SER A 14 2.79 3.36 1.07
CA SER A 14 2.75 4.58 0.25
C SER A 14 3.87 4.65 -0.78
N ARG A 15 5.07 4.15 -0.47
CA ARG A 15 6.20 4.13 -1.42
C ARG A 15 5.96 3.17 -2.57
N GLU A 16 5.53 1.95 -2.28
CA GLU A 16 5.26 0.96 -3.33
C GLU A 16 4.05 1.37 -4.18
N ALA A 17 3.00 1.94 -3.57
CA ALA A 17 1.88 2.49 -4.30
C ALA A 17 2.32 3.62 -5.25
N ALA A 18 3.12 4.58 -4.78
CA ALA A 18 3.64 5.66 -5.61
C ALA A 18 4.51 5.15 -6.77
N ARG A 19 5.32 4.12 -6.53
CA ARG A 19 6.12 3.46 -7.56
C ARG A 19 5.24 2.85 -8.65
N LEU A 20 4.24 2.06 -8.29
CA LEU A 20 3.31 1.45 -9.25
C LEU A 20 2.49 2.50 -10.00
N PHE A 21 2.05 3.55 -9.31
CA PHE A 21 1.37 4.68 -9.94
C PHE A 21 2.26 5.37 -10.98
N TRP A 22 3.57 5.48 -10.72
CA TRP A 22 4.52 6.06 -11.67
C TRP A 22 4.77 5.15 -12.88
N GLU A 23 4.91 3.84 -12.65
CA GLU A 23 5.29 2.88 -13.70
C GLU A 23 4.14 2.57 -14.68
N GLN A 24 2.90 2.46 -14.20
CA GLN A 24 1.76 2.00 -15.01
C GLN A 24 0.50 2.87 -14.87
N GLY A 25 0.55 3.93 -14.05
CA GLY A 25 -0.59 4.82 -13.80
C GLY A 25 -1.54 4.32 -12.71
N VAL A 26 -2.33 5.25 -12.17
CA VAL A 26 -3.27 5.01 -11.06
C VAL A 26 -4.43 4.09 -11.48
N ALA A 27 -4.90 4.21 -12.72
CA ALA A 27 -6.00 3.41 -13.25
C ALA A 27 -5.61 1.92 -13.36
N ALA A 28 -4.38 1.64 -13.80
CA ALA A 28 -3.88 0.27 -13.98
C ALA A 28 -3.39 -0.39 -12.68
N THR A 29 -3.10 0.41 -11.64
CA THR A 29 -2.62 -0.12 -10.36
C THR A 29 -3.76 -0.58 -9.49
N SER A 30 -3.79 -1.83 -9.01
CA SER A 30 -4.81 -2.30 -8.06
C SER A 30 -4.29 -2.34 -6.62
N VAL A 31 -5.20 -2.34 -5.65
CA VAL A 31 -4.82 -2.50 -4.23
C VAL A 31 -4.22 -3.88 -3.98
N ASP A 32 -4.64 -4.90 -4.73
CA ASP A 32 -4.07 -6.25 -4.65
C ASP A 32 -2.62 -6.28 -5.17
N GLN A 33 -2.30 -5.52 -6.23
CA GLN A 33 -0.91 -5.38 -6.69
C GLN A 33 -0.04 -4.71 -5.63
N ILE A 34 -0.51 -3.62 -5.02
CA ILE A 34 0.20 -2.95 -3.92
C ILE A 34 0.40 -3.91 -2.75
N ALA A 35 -0.63 -4.67 -2.39
CA ALA A 35 -0.58 -5.64 -1.31
C ALA A 35 0.45 -6.75 -1.59
N ALA A 36 0.49 -7.26 -2.82
CA ALA A 36 1.47 -8.24 -3.27
C ALA A 36 2.90 -7.72 -3.20
N THR A 37 3.15 -6.45 -3.57
CA THR A 37 4.51 -5.86 -3.53
C THR A 37 5.04 -5.70 -2.12
N VAL A 38 4.19 -5.41 -1.13
CA VAL A 38 4.59 -5.28 0.28
C VAL A 38 4.40 -6.56 1.11
N GLY A 39 3.98 -7.68 0.49
CA GLY A 39 3.72 -8.94 1.18
C GLY A 39 2.58 -8.89 2.21
N LEU A 40 1.58 -8.04 1.97
CA LEU A 40 0.42 -7.86 2.85
C LEU A 40 -0.86 -8.38 2.20
N SER A 41 -1.88 -8.59 3.03
CA SER A 41 -3.25 -8.78 2.52
C SER A 41 -3.89 -7.44 2.15
N THR A 42 -4.78 -7.45 1.16
CA THR A 42 -5.61 -6.28 0.78
C THR A 42 -6.39 -5.74 1.99
N ARG A 43 -6.87 -6.62 2.88
CA ARG A 43 -7.54 -6.27 4.14
C ARG A 43 -6.62 -5.46 5.08
N THR A 44 -5.33 -5.75 5.09
CA THR A 44 -4.35 -4.97 5.85
C THR A 44 -4.21 -3.58 5.25
N ILE A 45 -4.11 -3.44 3.93
CA ILE A 45 -4.04 -2.12 3.26
C ILE A 45 -5.24 -1.25 3.66
N TRP A 46 -6.47 -1.78 3.58
CA TRP A 46 -7.69 -1.06 3.94
C TRP A 46 -7.80 -0.67 5.43
N ARG A 47 -7.04 -1.32 6.33
CA ARG A 47 -6.92 -0.87 7.73
C ARG A 47 -6.08 0.41 7.86
N HIS A 48 -5.19 0.67 6.91
CA HIS A 48 -4.35 1.86 6.88
C HIS A 48 -4.93 2.95 5.98
N PHE A 49 -5.54 2.61 4.86
CA PHE A 49 -6.03 3.57 3.86
C PHE A 49 -7.54 3.47 3.67
N ARG A 50 -8.22 4.61 3.57
CA ARG A 50 -9.69 4.69 3.44
C ARG A 50 -10.14 4.74 1.98
N SER A 51 -9.24 5.09 1.07
CA SER A 51 -9.43 5.10 -0.38
C SER A 51 -8.16 4.59 -1.05
N LYS A 52 -8.31 4.22 -2.32
CA LYS A 52 -7.19 3.97 -3.24
C LYS A 52 -6.49 5.27 -3.61
#